data_AF-A0A950YB84-F1
#
_entry.id   AF-A0A950YB84-F1
#
_cell.length_a   1.000
_cell.length_b   1.000
_cell.length_c   1.000
_cell.angle_alpha   90.00
_cell.angle_beta   90.00
_cell.angle_gamma   90.00
#
_symmetry.space_group_name_H-M   'P 1'
#
loop_
_entity.id
_entity.type
_entity.pdbx_description
1 polymer ?
#
loop_
_entity_poly.entity_id
_entity_poly.type
_entity_poly.pdbx_seq_one_letter_code
_entity_poly.pdbx_strand_id
1 'polypeptide(L)'
;MDELLGAHVVLKPEGLQRMGAFKFRGAYNAIYQLTAEERGRGVVTASSGNHAQAVALAASLLGARATILMPSDAPASKRAATEGYGASVIEFDRYRDDRDALLGDLAGELGAPIVHPYDDPRVIAGAATCALELAQDAQPLATVVAPVGGGGLLSGSAIALRSVSRATRIVGVEPEASPDMHRSLRAGKRITMPISR
;
A
#
# COMPACT_ATOMS: atom_id res chain seq x y z
N MET A 1 -5.45 22.89 -15.39
CA MET A 1 -4.17 22.19 -15.18
C MET A 1 -3.40 22.11 -16.48
N ASP A 2 -4.03 21.66 -17.56
CA ASP A 2 -3.41 21.63 -18.89
C ASP A 2 -2.86 22.99 -19.34
N GLU A 3 -3.68 24.05 -19.26
CA GLU A 3 -3.27 25.42 -19.59
C GLU A 3 -2.08 25.90 -18.75
N LEU A 4 -2.10 25.64 -17.44
CA LEU A 4 -1.04 26.03 -16.51
C LEU A 4 0.31 25.36 -16.85
N LEU A 5 0.27 24.11 -17.33
CA LEU A 5 1.45 23.30 -17.60
C LEU A 5 1.82 23.26 -19.09
N GLY A 6 1.00 23.83 -19.97
CA GLY A 6 1.16 23.74 -21.42
C GLY A 6 1.18 22.31 -21.94
N ALA A 7 0.53 21.38 -21.25
CA ALA A 7 0.59 19.94 -21.52
C ALA A 7 -0.76 19.28 -21.27
N HIS A 8 -1.05 18.17 -21.94
CA HIS A 8 -2.24 17.37 -21.62
C HIS A 8 -2.01 16.60 -20.32
N VAL A 9 -2.84 16.82 -19.30
CA VAL A 9 -2.66 16.21 -17.98
C VAL A 9 -3.87 15.36 -17.62
N VAL A 10 -3.61 14.08 -17.38
CA VAL A 10 -4.60 13.12 -16.90
C VAL A 10 -4.34 12.76 -15.44
N LEU A 11 -5.42 12.54 -14.70
CA LEU A 11 -5.37 12.09 -13.30
C LEU A 11 -5.99 10.70 -13.22
N LYS A 12 -5.30 9.76 -12.56
CA LYS A 12 -5.90 8.48 -12.15
C LYS A 12 -6.44 8.65 -10.72
N PRO A 13 -7.76 8.83 -10.53
CA PRO A 13 -8.31 9.29 -9.26
C PRO A 13 -8.50 8.13 -8.26
N GLU A 14 -7.41 7.57 -7.76
CA GLU A 14 -7.44 6.44 -6.81
C GLU A 14 -8.05 6.81 -5.44
N GLY A 15 -8.36 8.09 -5.20
CA GLY A 15 -9.20 8.52 -4.09
C GLY A 15 -10.67 8.08 -4.21
N LEU A 16 -11.12 7.70 -5.42
CA LEU A 16 -12.45 7.16 -5.69
C LEU A 16 -12.50 5.62 -5.61
N GLN A 17 -11.37 4.97 -5.35
CA GLN A 17 -11.33 3.53 -5.12
C GLN A 17 -12.11 3.17 -3.84
N ARG A 18 -12.51 1.91 -3.70
CA ARG A 18 -12.98 1.35 -2.42
C ARG A 18 -12.04 1.75 -1.30
N MET A 19 -12.60 2.07 -0.14
CA MET A 19 -11.90 2.63 1.02
C MET A 19 -11.10 3.93 0.78
N GLY A 20 -11.26 4.58 -0.38
CA GLY A 20 -10.72 5.91 -0.68
C GLY A 20 -9.24 5.94 -1.06
N ALA A 21 -8.62 4.79 -1.39
CA ALA A 21 -7.23 4.75 -1.80
C ALA A 21 -6.87 3.52 -2.67
N PHE A 22 -5.77 3.63 -3.42
CA PHE A 22 -5.21 2.54 -4.23
C PHE A 22 -4.84 1.28 -3.45
N LYS A 23 -4.70 1.38 -2.12
CA LYS A 23 -4.29 0.28 -1.25
C LYS A 23 -5.23 -0.92 -1.33
N PHE A 24 -6.51 -0.71 -1.63
CA PHE A 24 -7.47 -1.79 -1.83
C PHE A 24 -7.01 -2.80 -2.89
N ARG A 25 -6.41 -2.33 -3.99
CA ARG A 25 -5.96 -3.18 -5.10
C ARG A 25 -4.93 -4.21 -4.63
N GLY A 26 -3.91 -3.74 -3.92
CA GLY A 26 -2.83 -4.58 -3.39
C GLY A 26 -3.32 -5.54 -2.30
N ALA A 27 -4.08 -5.02 -1.33
CA ALA A 27 -4.61 -5.82 -0.23
C ALA A 27 -5.55 -6.92 -0.74
N TYR A 28 -6.48 -6.58 -1.63
CA TYR A 28 -7.41 -7.54 -2.20
C TYR A 28 -6.67 -8.64 -2.98
N ASN A 29 -5.72 -8.27 -3.84
CA ASN A 29 -4.94 -9.25 -4.60
C ASN A 29 -4.14 -10.20 -3.68
N ALA A 30 -3.53 -9.67 -2.63
CA ALA A 30 -2.76 -10.48 -1.68
C ALA A 30 -3.62 -11.50 -0.94
N ILE A 31 -4.80 -11.09 -0.45
CA ILE A 31 -5.72 -11.96 0.29
C ILE A 31 -6.42 -12.95 -0.65
N TYR A 32 -6.77 -12.52 -1.86
CA TYR A 32 -7.44 -13.37 -2.85
C TYR A 32 -6.59 -14.58 -3.24
N GLN A 33 -5.26 -14.40 -3.32
CA GLN A 33 -4.30 -15.45 -3.65
C GLN A 33 -4.00 -16.42 -2.50
N LEU A 34 -4.49 -16.16 -1.29
CA LEU A 34 -4.32 -17.09 -0.18
C LEU A 34 -5.11 -18.38 -0.43
N THR A 35 -4.50 -19.50 -0.04
CA THR A 35 -5.19 -20.79 0.05
C THR A 35 -6.36 -20.70 1.03
N ALA A 36 -7.30 -21.65 0.92
CA ALA A 36 -8.43 -21.72 1.87
C ALA A 36 -7.96 -21.89 3.31
N GLU A 37 -6.86 -22.64 3.53
CA GLU A 37 -6.28 -22.89 4.84
C GLU A 37 -5.68 -21.60 5.44
N GLU A 38 -4.85 -20.88 4.68
CA GLU A 38 -4.30 -19.58 5.09
C GLU A 38 -5.41 -18.57 5.39
N ARG A 39 -6.43 -18.52 4.53
CA ARG A 39 -7.56 -17.61 4.69
C ARG A 39 -8.40 -17.93 5.94
N GLY A 40 -8.53 -19.21 6.28
CA GLY A 40 -9.21 -19.67 7.50
C GLY A 40 -8.48 -19.24 8.79
N ARG A 41 -7.14 -19.16 8.76
CA ARG A 41 -6.35 -18.59 9.86
C ARG A 41 -6.53 -17.07 10.00
N GLY A 42 -6.98 -16.41 8.94
CA GLY A 42 -7.12 -14.95 8.86
C GLY A 42 -5.83 -14.29 8.39
N VAL A 43 -5.79 -12.97 8.42
CA VAL A 43 -4.64 -12.18 7.99
C VAL A 43 -4.26 -11.15 9.04
N VAL A 44 -2.98 -10.81 9.09
CA VAL A 44 -2.46 -9.77 9.99
C VAL A 44 -1.74 -8.67 9.22
N THR A 45 -1.79 -7.43 9.71
CA THR A 45 -0.94 -6.34 9.20
C THR A 45 -0.75 -5.28 10.28
N ALA A 46 0.25 -4.40 10.10
CA ALA A 46 0.44 -3.23 10.95
C ALA A 46 0.28 -1.95 10.13
N SER A 47 -0.75 -1.16 10.44
CA SER A 47 -1.02 0.12 9.78
C SER A 47 -2.08 0.91 10.54
N SER A 48 -1.96 2.23 10.61
CA SER A 48 -3.00 3.12 11.15
C SER A 48 -3.80 3.86 10.07
N GLY A 49 -3.67 3.46 8.79
CA GLY A 49 -4.15 4.26 7.66
C GLY A 49 -4.74 3.44 6.53
N ASN A 50 -4.52 3.88 5.30
CA ASN A 50 -5.14 3.31 4.10
C ASN A 50 -4.86 1.80 3.96
N HIS A 51 -3.72 1.29 4.41
CA HIS A 51 -3.47 -0.16 4.31
C HIS A 51 -4.33 -0.99 5.27
N ALA A 52 -4.55 -0.50 6.49
CA ALA A 52 -5.43 -1.16 7.46
C ALA A 52 -6.86 -1.31 6.94
N GLN A 53 -7.43 -0.20 6.45
CA GLN A 53 -8.79 -0.20 5.88
C GLN A 53 -8.88 -1.08 4.62
N ALA A 54 -7.83 -1.09 3.80
CA ALA A 54 -7.77 -1.94 2.61
C ALA A 54 -7.74 -3.43 2.97
N VAL A 55 -6.93 -3.83 3.94
CA VAL A 55 -6.86 -5.23 4.42
C VAL A 55 -8.17 -5.63 5.09
N ALA A 56 -8.73 -4.79 5.95
CA ALA A 56 -10.00 -5.04 6.62
C ALA A 56 -11.14 -5.26 5.62
N LEU A 57 -11.31 -4.32 4.68
CA LEU A 57 -12.34 -4.43 3.66
C LEU A 57 -12.13 -5.63 2.73
N ALA A 58 -10.89 -5.89 2.30
CA ALA A 58 -10.59 -7.03 1.44
C ALA A 58 -10.82 -8.38 2.15
N ALA A 59 -10.42 -8.50 3.42
CA ALA A 59 -10.66 -9.70 4.22
C ALA A 59 -12.17 -9.97 4.37
N SER A 60 -12.95 -8.94 4.72
CA SER A 60 -14.40 -9.01 4.84
C SER A 60 -15.06 -9.54 3.55
N LEU A 61 -14.70 -8.97 2.40
CA LEU A 61 -15.23 -9.38 1.09
C LEU A 61 -14.86 -10.81 0.70
N LEU A 62 -13.73 -11.31 1.20
CA LEU A 62 -13.20 -12.64 0.88
C LEU A 62 -13.49 -13.69 1.95
N GLY A 63 -14.27 -13.35 2.97
CA GLY A 63 -14.62 -14.26 4.08
C GLY A 63 -13.43 -14.61 4.99
N ALA A 64 -12.43 -13.74 5.07
CA ALA A 64 -11.27 -13.89 5.96
C ALA A 64 -11.44 -13.02 7.21
N ARG A 65 -10.83 -13.44 8.32
CA ARG A 65 -10.63 -12.57 9.49
C ARG A 65 -9.44 -11.65 9.26
N ALA A 66 -9.49 -10.42 9.75
CA ALA A 66 -8.36 -9.49 9.74
C ALA A 66 -8.06 -8.99 11.15
N THR A 67 -6.81 -9.10 11.57
CA THR A 67 -6.30 -8.49 12.81
C THR A 67 -5.28 -7.42 12.44
N ILE A 68 -5.50 -6.19 12.92
CA ILE A 68 -4.73 -5.01 12.54
C ILE A 68 -4.01 -4.46 13.76
N LEU A 69 -2.69 -4.43 13.70
CA LEU A 69 -1.86 -3.76 14.69
C LEU A 69 -1.85 -2.24 14.40
N MET A 70 -2.39 -1.46 15.33
CA MET A 70 -2.51 0.01 15.24
C MET A 70 -1.84 0.69 16.43
N PRO A 71 -1.21 1.84 16.26
CA PRO A 71 -0.72 2.61 17.40
C PRO A 71 -1.91 3.18 18.19
N SER A 72 -1.81 3.23 19.51
CA SER A 72 -2.86 3.72 20.42
C SER A 72 -3.23 5.19 20.19
N ASP A 73 -2.34 5.97 19.56
CA ASP A 73 -2.56 7.37 19.16
C ASP A 73 -3.14 7.52 17.74
N ALA A 74 -3.56 6.42 17.10
CA ALA A 74 -4.19 6.48 15.78
C ALA A 74 -5.48 7.33 15.82
N PRO A 75 -5.75 8.17 14.79
CA PRO A 75 -6.97 8.94 14.73
C PRO A 75 -8.22 8.06 14.88
N ALA A 76 -9.11 8.41 15.81
CA ALA A 76 -10.30 7.61 16.14
C ALA A 76 -11.16 7.27 14.91
N SER A 77 -11.25 8.20 13.94
CA SER A 77 -11.95 7.98 12.67
C SER A 77 -11.35 6.85 11.83
N LYS A 78 -10.02 6.68 11.84
CA LYS A 78 -9.33 5.62 11.09
C LYS A 78 -9.48 4.26 11.76
N ARG A 79 -9.48 4.24 13.10
CA ARG A 79 -9.79 3.04 13.89
C ARG A 79 -11.22 2.59 13.64
N ALA A 80 -12.19 3.50 13.82
CA ALA A 80 -13.61 3.22 13.60
C ALA A 80 -13.90 2.75 12.16
N ALA A 81 -13.27 3.34 11.14
CA ALA A 81 -13.41 2.87 9.76
C ALA A 81 -12.88 1.45 9.57
N THR A 82 -11.78 1.08 10.25
CA THR A 82 -11.19 -0.25 10.13
C THR A 82 -12.00 -1.31 10.86
N GLU A 83 -12.44 -1.02 12.09
CA GLU A 83 -13.34 -1.88 12.87
C GLU A 83 -14.72 -2.00 12.17
N GLY A 84 -15.20 -0.93 11.54
CA GLY A 84 -16.44 -0.91 10.75
C GLY A 84 -16.42 -1.84 9.53
N TYR A 85 -15.24 -2.23 9.04
CA TYR A 85 -15.08 -3.28 8.03
C TYR A 85 -14.96 -4.69 8.62
N GLY A 86 -15.11 -4.85 9.94
CA GLY A 86 -15.11 -6.14 10.63
C GLY A 86 -13.74 -6.64 11.07
N ALA A 87 -12.71 -5.78 11.05
CA ALA A 87 -11.39 -6.16 11.54
C ALA A 87 -11.26 -6.01 13.07
N SER A 88 -10.47 -6.88 13.68
CA SER A 88 -10.03 -6.74 15.07
C SER A 88 -8.82 -5.82 15.13
N VAL A 89 -8.82 -4.82 16.01
CA VAL A 89 -7.68 -3.91 16.18
C VAL A 89 -6.95 -4.24 17.48
N ILE A 90 -5.63 -4.41 17.40
CA ILE A 90 -4.74 -4.54 18.55
C ILE A 90 -3.89 -3.28 18.62
N GLU A 91 -3.82 -2.67 19.79
CA GLU A 91 -3.09 -1.43 20.00
C GLU A 91 -1.64 -1.66 20.43
N PHE A 92 -0.74 -0.75 20.05
CA PHE A 92 0.64 -0.69 20.55
C PHE A 92 1.09 0.76 20.80
N ASP A 93 2.13 0.94 21.60
CA ASP A 93 2.79 2.24 21.80
C ASP A 93 3.89 2.42 20.76
N ARG A 94 3.68 3.30 19.79
CA ARG A 94 4.65 3.57 18.70
C ARG A 94 6.00 4.15 19.13
N TYR A 95 6.12 4.62 20.37
CA TYR A 95 7.35 5.20 20.91
C TYR A 95 8.13 4.22 21.78
N ARG A 96 7.49 3.13 22.24
CA ARG A 96 8.09 2.14 23.13
C ARG A 96 8.22 0.77 22.50
N ASP A 97 7.25 0.40 21.67
CA ASP A 97 7.17 -0.95 21.14
C ASP A 97 7.83 -1.05 19.76
N ASP A 98 8.45 -2.19 19.53
CA ASP A 98 8.88 -2.59 18.19
C ASP A 98 7.68 -3.16 17.43
N ARG A 99 7.08 -2.33 16.58
CA ARG A 99 5.94 -2.71 15.74
C ARG A 99 6.20 -3.97 14.92
N ASP A 100 7.40 -4.14 14.39
CA ASP A 100 7.69 -5.23 13.46
C ASP A 100 7.89 -6.53 14.24
N ALA A 101 8.48 -6.48 15.44
CA ALA A 101 8.52 -7.61 16.36
C ALA A 101 7.10 -8.03 16.80
N LEU A 102 6.28 -7.08 17.25
CA LEU A 102 4.90 -7.35 17.66
C LEU A 102 4.05 -7.96 16.53
N LEU A 103 4.22 -7.46 15.30
CA LEU A 103 3.54 -8.02 14.13
C LEU A 103 3.99 -9.46 13.86
N GLY A 104 5.28 -9.74 14.01
CA GLY A 104 5.84 -11.09 13.86
C GLY A 104 5.30 -12.06 14.91
N ASP A 105 5.27 -11.67 16.17
CA ASP A 105 4.75 -12.48 17.28
C ASP A 105 3.27 -12.78 17.08
N LEU A 106 2.46 -11.76 16.74
CA LEU A 106 1.04 -11.91 16.45
C LEU A 106 0.78 -12.84 15.25
N ALA A 107 1.58 -12.71 14.18
CA ALA A 107 1.49 -13.61 13.02
C ALA A 107 1.79 -15.06 13.41
N GLY A 108 2.82 -15.27 14.25
CA GLY A 108 3.21 -16.59 14.75
C GLY A 108 2.15 -17.22 15.64
N GLU A 109 1.60 -16.47 16.60
CA GLU A 109 0.55 -16.93 17.52
C GLU A 109 -0.71 -17.36 16.77
N LEU A 110 -1.15 -16.57 15.78
CA LEU A 110 -2.36 -16.85 15.00
C LEU A 110 -2.12 -17.83 13.84
N GLY A 111 -0.85 -18.11 13.50
CA GLY A 111 -0.47 -18.76 12.24
C GLY A 111 -0.92 -17.99 10.99
N ALA A 112 -1.25 -16.70 11.12
CA ALA A 112 -1.86 -15.90 10.07
C ALA A 112 -0.79 -15.25 9.18
N PRO A 113 -0.92 -15.30 7.85
CA PRO A 113 0.00 -14.59 6.96
C PRO A 113 -0.06 -13.06 7.17
N ILE A 114 1.12 -12.43 7.12
CA ILE A 114 1.24 -10.98 7.10
C ILE A 114 0.94 -10.46 5.69
N VAL A 115 0.01 -9.51 5.58
CA VAL A 115 -0.21 -8.73 4.36
C VAL A 115 0.56 -7.42 4.48
N HIS A 116 1.80 -7.41 3.97
CA HIS A 116 2.70 -6.27 4.11
C HIS A 116 2.24 -5.06 3.26
N PRO A 117 2.33 -3.81 3.73
CA PRO A 117 1.78 -2.64 3.04
C PRO A 117 2.38 -2.32 1.66
N TYR A 118 3.54 -2.87 1.31
CA TYR A 118 4.21 -2.58 0.03
C TYR A 118 5.24 -3.63 -0.38
N ASP A 119 6.05 -4.14 0.55
CA ASP A 119 7.08 -5.17 0.33
C ASP A 119 6.48 -6.60 0.28
N ASP A 120 5.49 -6.81 -0.58
CA ASP A 120 4.89 -8.11 -0.86
C ASP A 120 4.61 -8.18 -2.37
N PRO A 121 5.14 -9.17 -3.11
CA PRO A 121 4.94 -9.29 -4.55
C PRO A 121 3.46 -9.29 -4.97
N ARG A 122 2.56 -9.85 -4.15
CA ARG A 122 1.12 -9.86 -4.40
C ARG A 122 0.53 -8.45 -4.23
N VAL A 123 0.99 -7.70 -3.24
CA VAL A 123 0.57 -6.31 -3.04
C VAL A 123 1.07 -5.41 -4.17
N ILE A 124 2.33 -5.60 -4.60
CA ILE A 124 2.92 -4.89 -5.75
C ILE A 124 2.13 -5.19 -7.03
N ALA A 125 1.84 -6.46 -7.31
CA ALA A 125 1.07 -6.87 -8.47
C ALA A 125 -0.36 -6.28 -8.46
N GLY A 126 -1.02 -6.26 -7.30
CA GLY A 126 -2.33 -5.61 -7.17
C GLY A 126 -2.24 -4.10 -7.43
N ALA A 127 -1.25 -3.41 -6.85
CA ALA A 127 -1.04 -1.99 -7.08
C ALA A 127 -0.74 -1.65 -8.56
N ALA A 128 -0.06 -2.55 -9.28
CA ALA A 128 0.26 -2.41 -10.70
C ALA A 128 -0.98 -2.21 -11.60
N THR A 129 -2.13 -2.75 -11.18
CA THR A 129 -3.40 -2.61 -11.93
C THR A 129 -3.82 -1.15 -12.10
N CYS A 130 -3.46 -0.27 -11.17
CA CYS A 130 -3.70 1.18 -11.29
C CYS A 130 -3.06 1.76 -12.57
N ALA A 131 -1.79 1.41 -12.82
CA ALA A 131 -1.07 1.89 -13.99
C ALA A 131 -1.45 1.16 -15.28
N LEU A 132 -1.86 -0.11 -15.19
CA LEU A 132 -2.42 -0.83 -16.35
C LEU A 132 -3.70 -0.15 -16.85
N GLU A 133 -4.64 0.14 -15.95
CA GLU A 133 -5.86 0.87 -16.33
C GLU A 133 -5.54 2.27 -16.84
N LEU A 134 -4.64 3.01 -16.19
CA LEU A 134 -4.22 4.33 -16.68
C LEU A 134 -3.66 4.25 -18.11
N ALA A 135 -2.87 3.23 -18.42
CA ALA A 135 -2.33 3.04 -19.76
C ALA A 135 -3.43 2.68 -20.78
N GLN A 136 -4.40 1.86 -20.39
CA GLN A 136 -5.56 1.53 -21.23
C GLN A 136 -6.41 2.77 -21.53
N ASP A 137 -6.61 3.62 -20.53
CA ASP A 137 -7.51 4.77 -20.61
C ASP A 137 -6.88 5.97 -21.37
N ALA A 138 -5.55 6.14 -21.28
CA ALA A 138 -4.91 7.42 -21.63
C ALA A 138 -3.59 7.31 -22.42
N GLN A 139 -3.25 6.16 -23.01
CA GLN A 139 -2.07 6.08 -23.86
C GLN A 139 -2.21 6.89 -25.16
N PRO A 140 -1.08 7.42 -25.70
CA PRO A 140 0.29 7.32 -25.18
C PRO A 140 0.59 8.30 -24.03
N LEU A 141 1.36 7.85 -23.03
CA LEU A 141 1.78 8.67 -21.89
C LEU A 141 3.27 9.00 -21.95
N ALA A 142 3.62 10.29 -22.00
CA ALA A 142 5.01 10.73 -22.01
C ALA A 142 5.69 10.55 -20.64
N THR A 143 5.01 10.95 -19.57
CA THR A 143 5.50 10.82 -18.19
C THR A 143 4.36 10.36 -17.27
N VAL A 144 4.64 9.39 -16.41
CA VAL A 144 3.77 9.02 -15.28
C VAL A 144 4.48 9.41 -13.99
N VAL A 145 3.76 10.14 -13.14
CA VAL A 145 4.22 10.60 -11.83
C VAL A 145 3.43 9.85 -10.76
N ALA A 146 4.11 9.22 -9.81
CA ALA A 146 3.45 8.48 -8.73
C ALA A 146 4.12 8.76 -7.38
N PRO A 147 3.33 8.83 -6.28
CA PRO A 147 3.88 9.01 -4.95
C PRO A 147 4.67 7.77 -4.50
N VAL A 148 5.69 8.02 -3.68
CA VAL A 148 6.57 7.00 -3.13
C VAL A 148 6.56 7.13 -1.60
N GLY A 149 6.18 6.03 -0.95
CA GLY A 149 6.57 5.74 0.43
C GLY A 149 7.47 4.51 0.39
N GLY A 150 7.00 3.37 0.90
CA GLY A 150 7.71 2.09 0.75
C GLY A 150 7.79 1.51 -0.69
N GLY A 151 7.44 2.26 -1.73
CA GLY A 151 7.66 1.88 -3.14
C GLY A 151 6.65 0.92 -3.78
N GLY A 152 5.67 0.38 -3.05
CA GLY A 152 4.73 -0.62 -3.60
C GLY A 152 3.91 -0.15 -4.82
N LEU A 153 3.43 1.10 -4.81
CA LEU A 153 2.73 1.67 -5.97
C LEU A 153 3.67 1.93 -7.14
N LEU A 154 4.80 2.59 -6.89
CA LEU A 154 5.74 2.95 -7.96
C LEU A 154 6.34 1.73 -8.64
N SER A 155 6.74 0.71 -7.86
CA SER A 155 7.29 -0.54 -8.39
C SER A 155 6.27 -1.29 -9.24
N GLY A 156 5.03 -1.44 -8.75
CA GLY A 156 3.94 -2.05 -9.51
C GLY A 156 3.65 -1.28 -10.81
N SER A 157 3.54 0.05 -10.71
CA SER A 157 3.36 0.93 -11.86
C SER A 157 4.49 0.81 -12.87
N ALA A 158 5.74 0.70 -12.42
CA ALA A 158 6.88 0.54 -13.31
C ALA A 158 6.85 -0.79 -14.06
N ILE A 159 6.51 -1.88 -13.38
CA ILE A 159 6.35 -3.20 -14.00
C ILE A 159 5.25 -3.16 -15.07
N ALA A 160 4.07 -2.64 -14.71
CA ALA A 160 2.94 -2.49 -15.62
C ALA A 160 3.26 -1.62 -16.83
N LEU A 161 3.82 -0.43 -16.61
CA LEU A 161 4.12 0.49 -17.71
C LEU A 161 5.21 -0.05 -18.63
N ARG A 162 6.20 -0.79 -18.12
CA ARG A 162 7.27 -1.36 -18.94
C ARG A 162 6.80 -2.49 -19.86
N SER A 163 5.68 -3.14 -19.55
CA SER A 163 5.09 -4.14 -20.45
C SER A 163 4.30 -3.52 -21.61
N VAL A 164 3.82 -2.28 -21.46
CA VAL A 164 2.99 -1.60 -22.48
C VAL A 164 3.69 -0.44 -23.19
N SER A 165 4.67 0.22 -22.56
CA SER A 165 5.41 1.34 -23.12
C SER A 165 6.80 1.49 -22.49
N ARG A 166 7.84 1.19 -23.27
CA ARG A 166 9.23 1.44 -22.86
C ARG A 166 9.61 2.93 -22.92
N ALA A 167 8.88 3.74 -23.69
CA ALA A 167 9.16 5.16 -23.87
C ALA A 167 8.63 6.02 -22.71
N THR A 168 7.63 5.55 -21.96
CA THR A 168 7.04 6.30 -20.85
C THR A 168 8.07 6.51 -19.74
N ARG A 169 8.35 7.78 -19.41
CA ARG A 169 9.16 8.15 -18.26
C ARG A 169 8.36 7.93 -16.98
N ILE A 170 8.96 7.31 -15.96
CA ILE A 170 8.31 7.07 -14.67
C ILE A 170 9.06 7.87 -13.62
N VAL A 171 8.32 8.69 -12.87
CA VAL A 171 8.88 9.60 -11.86
C VAL A 171 8.22 9.30 -10.52
N GLY A 172 9.04 8.87 -9.55
CA GLY A 172 8.64 8.75 -8.16
C GLY A 172 8.74 10.11 -7.45
N VAL A 173 7.77 10.43 -6.60
CA VAL A 173 7.75 11.66 -5.82
C VAL A 173 7.66 11.33 -4.33
N GLU A 174 8.58 11.89 -3.55
CA GLU A 174 8.65 11.79 -2.09
C GLU A 174 8.56 13.18 -1.47
N PRO A 175 8.07 13.30 -0.22
CA PRO A 175 8.22 14.52 0.55
C PRO A 175 9.71 14.83 0.80
N GLU A 176 10.08 16.11 0.75
CA GLU A 176 11.46 16.54 1.06
C GLU A 176 11.91 16.12 2.46
N ALA A 177 10.98 16.06 3.41
CA ALA A 177 11.22 15.61 4.79
C ALA A 177 11.45 14.10 4.93
N SER A 178 11.14 13.28 3.91
CA SER A 178 11.33 11.82 3.94
C SER A 178 11.75 11.28 2.56
N PRO A 179 12.97 11.61 2.08
CA PRO A 179 13.46 11.23 0.74
C PRO A 179 14.24 9.89 0.78
N ASP A 180 13.74 8.90 1.52
CA ASP A 180 14.45 7.64 1.78
C ASP A 180 14.68 6.80 0.52
N MET A 181 13.72 6.72 -0.42
CA MET A 181 13.90 6.04 -1.70
C MET A 181 14.92 6.78 -2.58
N HIS A 182 14.83 8.10 -2.69
CA HIS A 182 15.77 8.91 -3.46
C HIS A 182 17.21 8.70 -2.98
N ARG A 183 17.44 8.76 -1.67
CA ARG A 183 18.76 8.50 -1.08
C ARG A 183 19.21 7.05 -1.31
N SER A 184 18.30 6.10 -1.13
CA SER A 184 18.59 4.68 -1.36
C SER A 184 19.01 4.38 -2.80
N LEU A 185 18.31 4.96 -3.78
CA LEU A 185 18.63 4.81 -5.20
C LEU A 185 20.00 5.40 -5.54
N ARG A 186 20.33 6.59 -5.02
CA ARG A 186 21.65 7.20 -5.23
C ARG A 186 22.79 6.40 -4.59
N ALA A 187 22.53 5.75 -3.47
CA ALA A 187 23.54 4.94 -2.78
C ALA A 187 23.64 3.49 -3.30
N GLY A 188 22.71 3.04 -4.15
CA GLY A 188 22.65 1.66 -4.62
C GLY A 188 22.28 0.63 -3.54
N LYS A 189 21.83 1.09 -2.37
CA LYS A 189 21.41 0.23 -1.23
C LYS A 189 20.34 0.93 -0.41
N ARG A 190 19.51 0.15 0.29
CA ARG A 190 18.50 0.69 1.21
C ARG A 190 19.17 1.51 2.31
N ILE A 191 18.71 2.74 2.50
CA ILE A 191 19.12 3.63 3.58
C ILE A 191 17.94 3.81 4.53
N THR A 192 18.20 3.59 5.82
CA THR A 192 17.24 3.93 6.87
C THR A 192 17.40 5.38 7.24
N MET A 193 16.30 6.14 7.20
CA MET A 193 16.27 7.51 7.69
C MET A 193 15.76 7.57 9.13
N PRO A 194 16.33 8.44 9.99
CA PRO A 194 15.78 8.68 11.31
C PRO A 194 14.40 9.30 11.18
N ILE A 195 13.47 8.87 12.03
CA ILE A 195 12.13 9.47 12.12
C ILE A 195 12.30 10.88 12.70
N SER A 196 12.02 11.91 11.88
CA SER A 196 11.96 13.28 12.41
C SER A 196 10.71 13.40 13.27
N ARG A 197 10.89 13.91 14.50
CA ARG A 197 9.77 14.30 15.38
C ARG A 197 9.04 15.51 14.82
#